data_AF-A0A6I5X0P2-F1
#
_entry.id   AF-A0A6I5X0P2-F1
#
_cell.length_a   1.000
_cell.length_b   1.000
_cell.length_c   1.000
_cell.angle_alpha   90.00
_cell.angle_beta   90.00
_cell.angle_gamma   90.00
#
_symmetry.space_group_name_H-M   'P 1'
#
loop_
_entity.id
_entity.type
_entity.pdbx_description
1 polymer ?
#
loop_
_entity_poly.entity_id
_entity_poly.type
_entity_poly.pdbx_seq_one_letter_code
_entity_poly.pdbx_strand_id
1 'polypeptide(L)' 'MGELTMQPESQTDHIALLSLMLVGTLIKRLEEVGQLDDATAHQIHRLVDTVRIHAKSSGLTDLKILFDNIDRALGDRGTA' A
#
# COMPACT_ATOMS: atom_id res chain seq x y z
N MET A 1 29.24 -17.36 -0.41
CA MET A 1 27.78 -17.13 -0.26
C MET A 1 27.63 -15.69 0.17
N GLY A 2 27.28 -14.80 -0.76
CA GLY A 2 27.03 -13.40 -0.44
C GLY A 2 25.57 -13.23 -0.03
N GLU A 3 25.34 -12.64 1.15
CA GLU A 3 24.03 -12.12 1.50
C GLU A 3 23.64 -11.07 0.45
N LEU A 4 22.54 -11.33 -0.25
CA LEU A 4 21.91 -10.35 -1.13
C LEU A 4 21.26 -9.30 -0.23
N THR A 5 22.04 -8.29 0.14
CA THR A 5 21.50 -7.05 0.69
C THR A 5 20.66 -6.40 -0.41
N MET A 6 19.34 -6.55 -0.31
CA MET A 6 18.38 -5.81 -1.12
C MET A 6 18.53 -4.32 -0.82
N GLN A 7 19.33 -3.63 -1.62
CA GLN A 7 19.18 -2.20 -1.78
C GLN A 7 18.10 -1.98 -2.85
N PRO A 8 17.00 -1.28 -2.57
CA PRO A 8 16.07 -0.87 -3.62
C PRO A 8 16.85 -0.09 -4.69
N GLU A 9 16.89 -0.63 -5.91
CA GLU A 9 17.79 -0.15 -6.96
C GLU A 9 17.35 1.21 -7.56
N SER A 10 16.20 1.75 -7.15
CA SER A 10 15.65 3.01 -7.68
C SER A 10 15.03 3.91 -6.61
N GLN A 11 15.25 5.22 -6.71
CA GLN A 11 14.55 6.25 -5.92
C GLN A 11 13.01 6.12 -6.03
N THR A 12 12.52 5.61 -7.15
CA THR A 12 11.10 5.33 -7.38
C THR A 12 10.53 4.31 -6.39
N ASP A 13 11.32 3.28 -6.04
CA ASP A 13 10.87 2.23 -5.13
C ASP A 13 10.78 2.74 -3.69
N HIS A 14 11.74 3.59 -3.30
CA HIS A 14 11.68 4.30 -2.01
C HIS A 14 10.47 5.22 -1.91
N ILE A 15 10.17 5.98 -2.98
CA ILE A 15 8.98 6.84 -3.02
C ILE A 15 7.71 5.99 -2.91
N ALA A 16 7.62 4.87 -3.66
CA ALA A 16 6.48 3.97 -3.58
C ALA A 16 6.27 3.41 -2.16
N LEU A 17 7.35 3.00 -1.50
CA LEU A 17 7.29 2.46 -0.13
C LEU A 17 6.84 3.52 0.88
N LEU A 18 7.39 4.75 0.80
CA LEU A 18 6.97 5.88 1.64
C LEU A 18 5.51 6.26 1.38
N SER A 19 5.07 6.26 0.12
CA SER A 19 3.68 6.50 -0.25
C SER A 19 2.74 5.45 0.34
N LEU A 20 3.11 4.17 0.33
CA LEU A 20 2.31 3.10 0.95
C LEU A 20 2.20 3.26 2.47
N MET A 21 3.30 3.62 3.14
CA MET A 21 3.28 3.90 4.59
C MET A 21 2.40 5.11 4.93
N LEU A 22 2.44 6.15 4.11
CA LEU A 22 1.60 7.34 4.27
C LEU A 22 0.11 6.99 4.09
N VAL A 23 -0.23 6.21 3.06
CA VAL A 23 -1.61 5.74 2.82
C VAL A 23 -2.11 4.92 4.01
N GLY A 24 -1.33 3.97 4.52
CA GLY A 24 -1.70 3.19 5.71
C GLY A 24 -1.95 4.06 6.95
N THR A 25 -1.16 5.13 7.11
CA THR A 25 -1.37 6.10 8.20
C THR A 25 -2.62 6.95 7.98
N LEU A 26 -2.86 7.40 6.75
CA LEU A 26 -4.02 8.21 6.39
C LEU A 26 -5.32 7.43 6.61
N ILE A 27 -5.38 6.15 6.22
CA ILE A 27 -6.54 5.28 6.43
C ILE A 27 -6.89 5.23 7.93
N LYS A 28 -5.91 4.93 8.79
CA LYS A 28 -6.13 4.89 10.24
C LYS A 28 -6.65 6.21 10.78
N ARG A 29 -6.08 7.33 10.32
CA ARG A 29 -6.53 8.66 10.75
C ARG A 29 -7.95 8.98 10.29
N LEU A 30 -8.30 8.63 9.06
CA LEU A 30 -9.67 8.81 8.53
C LEU A 30 -10.68 7.95 9.29
N GLU A 31 -10.31 6.72 9.65
CA GLU A 31 -11.16 5.84 10.46
C GLU A 31 -11.36 6.43 11.87
N GLU A 32 -10.28 6.87 12.53
CA GLU A 32 -10.33 7.46 13.88
C GLU A 32 -11.24 8.69 13.97
N VAL A 33 -11.29 9.52 12.91
CA VAL A 33 -12.15 10.71 12.85
C VAL A 33 -13.53 10.46 12.23
N GLY A 34 -13.83 9.21 11.87
CA GLY A 34 -15.11 8.83 11.25
C GLY A 34 -15.32 9.37 9.83
N GLN A 35 -14.24 9.69 9.11
CA GLN A 35 -14.26 10.22 7.74
C GLN A 35 -13.89 9.18 6.67
N LEU A 36 -13.72 7.92 7.04
CA LEU A 36 -13.55 6.83 6.09
C LEU A 36 -14.93 6.27 5.68
N ASP A 37 -15.56 6.92 4.68
CA ASP A 37 -16.77 6.40 4.03
C ASP A 37 -16.43 5.35 2.95
N ASP A 38 -17.44 4.63 2.49
CA ASP A 38 -17.26 3.53 1.53
C ASP A 38 -16.69 4.00 0.19
N ALA A 39 -17.07 5.21 -0.25
CA ALA A 39 -16.57 5.79 -1.49
C ALA A 39 -15.06 6.11 -1.40
N THR A 40 -14.63 6.68 -0.27
CA THR A 40 -13.23 6.98 0.02
C THR A 40 -12.43 5.69 0.16
N ALA A 41 -12.96 4.70 0.90
CA ALA A 41 -12.32 3.39 1.04
C ALA A 41 -12.12 2.70 -0.32
N HIS A 42 -13.12 2.74 -1.21
CA HIS A 42 -13.02 2.21 -2.57
C HIS A 42 -11.94 2.92 -3.41
N GLN A 43 -11.86 4.26 -3.35
CA GLN A 43 -10.81 5.00 -4.07
C GLN A 43 -9.41 4.64 -3.56
N ILE A 44 -9.25 4.48 -2.25
CA ILE A 44 -7.98 4.07 -1.65
C ILE A 44 -7.62 2.65 -2.07
N HIS A 45 -8.57 1.72 -2.08
CA HIS A 45 -8.37 0.36 -2.61
C HIS A 45 -7.84 0.38 -4.05
N ARG A 46 -8.48 1.13 -4.96
CA ARG A 46 -8.04 1.23 -6.36
C ARG A 46 -6.63 1.78 -6.49
N LEU A 47 -6.27 2.77 -5.66
CA LEU A 47 -4.91 3.33 -5.63
C LEU A 47 -3.91 2.25 -5.20
N VAL A 48 -4.19 1.56 -4.11
CA VAL A 48 -3.33 0.50 -3.56
C VAL A 48 -3.15 -0.64 -4.58
N ASP A 49 -4.22 -1.06 -5.25
CA ASP A 49 -4.15 -2.09 -6.30
C ASP A 49 -3.31 -1.65 -7.49
N THR A 50 -3.39 -0.38 -7.89
CA THR A 50 -2.55 0.16 -8.97
C THR A 50 -1.07 0.11 -8.60
N VAL A 51 -0.72 0.49 -7.36
CA VAL A 51 0.66 0.39 -6.85
C VAL A 51 1.10 -1.08 -6.73
N ARG A 52 0.20 -1.98 -6.33
CA ARG A 52 0.46 -3.43 -6.26
C ARG A 52 0.78 -4.03 -7.63
N ILE A 53 0.03 -3.64 -8.67
CA ILE A 53 0.29 -4.08 -10.05
C ILE A 53 1.65 -3.56 -10.51
N HIS A 54 1.96 -2.29 -10.25
CA HIS A 54 3.26 -1.70 -10.61
C HIS A 54 4.41 -2.41 -9.90
N ALA A 55 4.31 -2.59 -8.58
CA ALA A 55 5.30 -3.32 -7.77
C ALA A 55 5.55 -4.73 -8.30
N LYS A 56 4.47 -5.47 -8.62
CA LYS A 56 4.58 -6.81 -9.20
C LYS A 56 5.28 -6.78 -10.56
N SER A 57 4.96 -5.79 -11.41
CA SER A 57 5.60 -5.65 -12.73
C SER A 57 7.09 -5.28 -12.65
N SER A 58 7.50 -4.62 -11.57
CA SER A 58 8.89 -4.23 -11.30
C SER A 58 9.66 -5.29 -10.48
N GLY A 59 9.07 -6.44 -10.17
CA GLY A 59 9.72 -7.50 -9.39
C GLY A 59 9.84 -7.23 -7.88
N LEU A 60 9.15 -6.22 -7.36
CA LEU A 60 9.19 -5.82 -5.95
C LEU A 60 8.26 -6.71 -5.10
N THR A 61 8.72 -7.92 -4.78
CA THR A 61 7.91 -8.92 -4.05
C THR A 61 7.79 -8.65 -2.54
N ASP A 62 8.72 -7.88 -1.97
CA ASP A 62 8.81 -7.69 -0.51
C ASP A 62 7.75 -6.74 0.03
N LEU A 63 7.07 -6.00 -0.85
CA LEU A 63 5.99 -5.09 -0.50
C LEU A 63 4.69 -5.81 -0.12
N LYS A 64 4.64 -7.15 -0.25
CA LYS A 64 3.45 -7.95 0.05
C LYS A 64 2.87 -7.69 1.44
N ILE A 65 3.73 -7.66 2.48
CA ILE A 65 3.29 -7.43 3.86
C ILE A 65 2.66 -6.03 4.03
N LEU A 66 3.19 -5.02 3.33
CA LEU A 66 2.62 -3.67 3.36
C LEU A 66 1.24 -3.64 2.71
N PHE A 67 1.08 -4.30 1.56
CA PHE A 67 -0.22 -4.44 0.90
C PHE A 67 -1.24 -5.16 1.78
N ASP A 68 -0.86 -6.28 2.41
CA ASP A 68 -1.75 -7.04 3.29
C ASP A 68 -2.18 -6.22 4.52
N ASN A 69 -1.28 -5.39 5.06
CA ASN A 69 -1.61 -4.50 6.19
C ASN A 69 -2.56 -3.37 5.79
N ILE A 70 -2.42 -2.84 4.57
CA ILE A 70 -3.31 -1.81 4.03
C ILE A 70 -4.70 -2.40 3.78
N ASP A 71 -4.80 -3.58 3.17
CA ASP A 71 -6.08 -4.27 2.95
C ASP A 71 -6.80 -4.53 4.28
N ARG A 72 -6.07 -4.99 5.30
CA ARG A 72 -6.65 -5.18 6.64
C ARG A 72 -7.14 -3.87 7.26
N ALA A 73 -6.45 -2.76 7.01
CA ALA A 73 -6.85 -1.45 7.52
C ALA A 73 -8.08 -0.88 6.80
N LEU A 74 -8.30 -1.25 5.54
CA LEU A 74 -9.50 -0.87 4.78
C LEU A 74 -10.70 -1.79 5.10
N GLY A 75 -10.44 -3.04 5.46
CA GLY A 75 -11.47 -4.06 5.66
C GLY A 75 -12.17 -4.44 4.35
N ASP A 76 -13.33 -5.09 4.42
CA ASP A 76 -14.15 -5.42 3.22
C ASP A 76 -14.86 -4.19 2.62
N ARG A 77 -14.58 -2.99 3.11
CA ARG A 77 -15.24 -1.75 2.67
C ARG A 77 -14.61 -1.31 1.33
N GLY A 78 -15.27 -1.65 0.23
CA GLY A 78 -14.88 -1.17 -1.10
C GLY A 78 -14.56 -2.26 -2.13
N THR A 79 -14.77 -3.54 -1.82
CA THR A 79 -14.66 -4.64 -2.80
C THR A 79 -15.94 -4.88 -3.62
N ALA A 80 -16.99 -4.10 -3.37
CA ALA A 80 -18.29 -4.18 -4.05
C ALA A 80 -18.36 -3.30 -5.31
#